data_AF-A0AAD3SIA0-F1
#
_entry.id   AF-A0AAD3SIA0-F1
#
_cell.length_a   1.000
_cell.length_b   1.000
_cell.length_c   1.000
_cell.angle_alpha   90.00
_cell.angle_beta   90.00
_cell.angle_gamma   90.00
#
_symmetry.space_group_name_H-M   'P 1'
#
loop_
_entity.id
_entity.type
_entity.pdbx_description
1 polymer ?
#
loop_
_entity_poly.entity_id
_entity_poly.type
_entity_poly.pdbx_seq_one_letter_code
_entity_poly.pdbx_strand_id
1 'polypeptide(L)'
;MFAGKSIGEKSEKQFGKSLRFCETVVSILSGSRYKSDNFPSLSSTIKAAIHVAGCGYEYNSGWGKEVGWMYGSATEDVSTGLRIHSKGWKSIYLDPNPAAFLGCAPSEWVFSIDSIQEMGHRVNRINV
;
A
#
# COMPACT_ATOMS: atom_id res chain seq x y z
N MET A 1 -25.77 -18.53 -19.14
CA MET A 1 -25.24 -17.34 -19.84
C MET A 1 -24.64 -16.42 -18.78
N PHE A 2 -23.38 -16.61 -18.41
CA PHE A 2 -22.63 -15.69 -17.54
C PHE A 2 -21.28 -15.45 -18.20
N ALA A 3 -21.19 -14.33 -18.91
CA ALA A 3 -20.01 -13.90 -19.62
C ALA A 3 -18.86 -13.69 -18.62
N GLY A 4 -17.70 -14.25 -18.94
CA GLY A 4 -16.50 -14.13 -18.13
C GLY A 4 -16.11 -12.67 -17.96
N LYS A 5 -16.09 -12.20 -16.71
CA LYS A 5 -15.35 -10.98 -16.36
C LYS A 5 -13.90 -11.24 -16.69
N SER A 6 -13.39 -10.51 -17.69
CA SER A 6 -11.99 -10.59 -18.10
C SER A 6 -11.10 -10.21 -16.91
N ILE A 7 -9.90 -10.80 -16.85
CA ILE A 7 -8.89 -10.49 -15.84
C ILE A 7 -8.60 -8.97 -15.76
N GLY A 8 -8.75 -8.25 -16.89
CA GLY A 8 -8.56 -6.81 -17.02
C GLY A 8 -9.60 -5.96 -16.27
N GLU A 9 -10.89 -6.30 -16.36
CA GLU A 9 -11.94 -5.56 -15.64
C GLU A 9 -11.81 -5.69 -14.11
N LYS A 10 -11.30 -6.83 -13.65
CA LYS A 10 -11.03 -7.05 -12.22
C LYS A 10 -9.82 -6.23 -11.76
N SER A 11 -8.75 -6.18 -12.57
CA SER A 11 -7.55 -5.39 -12.22
C SER A 11 -7.84 -3.90 -12.20
N GLU A 12 -8.65 -3.36 -13.12
CA GLU A 12 -8.94 -1.92 -13.14
C GLU A 12 -9.71 -1.46 -11.90
N LYS A 13 -10.70 -2.26 -11.46
CA LYS A 13 -11.45 -1.97 -10.23
C LYS A 13 -10.56 -1.99 -8.99
N GLN A 14 -9.56 -2.86 -8.98
CA GLN A 14 -8.72 -3.05 -7.81
C GLN A 14 -7.53 -2.07 -7.78
N PHE A 15 -6.88 -1.84 -8.92
CA PHE A 15 -5.60 -1.13 -9.03
C PHE A 15 -5.70 0.23 -9.75
N GLY A 16 -6.86 0.59 -10.31
CA GLY A 16 -7.11 1.83 -11.02
C GLY A 16 -7.00 1.69 -12.54
N LYS A 17 -7.15 2.81 -13.27
CA LYS A 17 -7.34 2.81 -14.73
C LYS A 17 -6.05 2.87 -15.56
N SER A 18 -4.88 2.87 -14.92
CA SER A 18 -3.62 2.87 -15.65
C SER A 18 -3.39 1.50 -16.27
N LEU A 19 -3.61 1.39 -17.58
CA LEU A 19 -3.38 0.16 -18.34
C LEU A 19 -1.97 -0.39 -18.09
N ARG A 20 -0.96 0.47 -18.20
CA ARG A 20 0.44 0.07 -18.03
C ARG A 20 0.73 -0.46 -16.63
N PHE A 21 0.18 0.17 -15.60
CA PHE A 21 0.33 -0.31 -14.22
C PHE A 21 -0.42 -1.62 -14.00
N CYS A 22 -1.62 -1.78 -14.55
CA CYS A 22 -2.38 -3.03 -14.44
C CYS A 22 -1.66 -4.18 -15.15
N GLU A 23 -1.07 -3.94 -16.33
CA GLU A 23 -0.26 -4.93 -17.04
C GLU A 23 0.93 -5.41 -16.20
N THR A 24 1.64 -4.49 -15.52
CA THR A 24 2.76 -4.88 -14.65
C THR A 24 2.28 -5.68 -13.44
N VAL A 25 1.17 -5.29 -12.83
CA VAL A 25 0.56 -6.03 -11.71
C VAL A 25 0.16 -7.45 -12.15
N VAL A 26 -0.54 -7.60 -13.29
CA VAL A 26 -0.95 -8.92 -13.80
C VAL A 26 0.27 -9.79 -14.13
N SER A 27 1.29 -9.20 -14.75
CA SER A 27 2.55 -9.88 -15.05
C SER A 27 3.23 -10.43 -13.79
N ILE A 28 3.34 -9.62 -12.73
CA ILE A 28 3.93 -10.03 -11.45
C ILE A 28 3.07 -11.08 -10.75
N LEU A 29 1.75 -10.88 -10.66
CA LEU A 29 0.84 -11.81 -9.98
C LEU A 29 0.72 -13.16 -10.70
N SER A 30 0.88 -13.19 -12.02
CA SER A 30 0.91 -14.44 -12.79
C SER A 30 2.21 -15.23 -12.62
N GLY A 31 3.20 -14.70 -11.88
CA GLY A 31 4.51 -15.32 -11.73
C GLY A 31 5.33 -15.33 -13.03
N SER A 32 4.89 -14.61 -14.06
CA SER A 32 5.66 -14.49 -15.29
C SER A 32 6.95 -13.72 -14.99
N ARG A 33 8.10 -14.30 -15.33
CA ARG A 33 9.36 -13.55 -15.33
C ARG A 33 9.25 -12.46 -16.37
N TYR A 34 9.54 -11.21 -15.98
CA TYR A 34 9.68 -10.09 -16.92
C TYR A 34 10.65 -10.53 -18.02
N LYS A 35 10.14 -10.73 -19.24
CA LYS A 35 11.02 -11.03 -20.39
C LYS A 35 11.86 -9.78 -20.61
N SER A 36 13.18 -9.93 -20.46
CA SER A 36 14.20 -8.87 -20.59
C SER A 36 14.07 -8.07 -21.90
N ASP A 37 13.46 -8.66 -22.93
CA ASP A 37 13.47 -8.13 -24.29
C ASP A 37 12.37 -7.08 -24.57
N ASN A 38 11.43 -6.85 -23.64
CA ASN A 38 10.32 -5.91 -23.80
C ASN A 38 10.30 -4.84 -22.69
N PHE A 39 11.43 -4.16 -22.48
CA PHE A 39 11.44 -3.02 -21.56
C PHE A 39 10.63 -1.88 -22.16
N PRO A 40 9.59 -1.36 -21.47
CA PRO A 40 8.85 -0.20 -21.96
C PRO A 40 9.78 0.98 -22.18
N SER A 41 9.47 1.80 -23.19
CA SER A 41 10.19 3.06 -23.38
C SER A 41 10.07 3.91 -22.10
N LEU A 42 11.17 4.54 -21.70
CA LEU A 42 11.21 5.39 -20.50
C LEU A 42 10.10 6.45 -20.51
N SER A 43 9.84 7.05 -21.67
CA SER A 43 8.77 8.03 -21.88
C SER A 43 7.39 7.44 -21.53
N SER A 44 7.09 6.21 -21.97
CA SER A 44 5.82 5.55 -21.66
C SER A 44 5.69 5.24 -20.16
N THR A 45 6.78 4.81 -19.51
CA THR A 45 6.82 4.54 -18.08
C THR A 45 6.61 5.81 -17.25
N ILE A 46 7.27 6.91 -17.61
CA ILE A 46 7.12 8.20 -16.93
C ILE A 46 5.68 8.71 -17.06
N LYS A 47 5.08 8.64 -18.26
CA LYS A 47 3.67 9.04 -18.44
C LYS A 47 2.72 8.22 -17.56
N ALA A 48 2.92 6.91 -17.48
CA ALA A 48 2.12 6.05 -16.61
C ALA A 48 2.32 6.37 -15.13
N ALA A 49 3.57 6.64 -14.70
CA ALA A 49 3.87 7.00 -13.31
C ALA A 49 3.21 8.34 -12.91
N ILE A 50 3.29 9.36 -13.79
CA ILE A 50 2.61 10.65 -13.56
C ILE A 50 1.10 10.45 -13.44
N HIS A 51 0.50 9.61 -14.30
CA HIS A 51 -0.92 9.31 -14.25
C HIS A 51 -1.33 8.63 -12.93
N VAL A 52 -0.55 7.63 -12.48
CA VAL A 52 -0.79 6.91 -11.21
C VAL A 52 -0.59 7.81 -9.99
N ALA A 53 0.35 8.76 -10.04
CA ALA A 53 0.61 9.73 -8.98
C ALA A 53 -0.46 10.86 -8.88
N GLY A 54 -1.44 10.88 -9.78
CA GLY A 54 -2.50 11.88 -9.76
C GLY A 54 -3.43 11.73 -8.55
N CYS A 55 -3.84 12.84 -7.94
CA CYS A 55 -4.69 12.84 -6.74
C CYS A 55 -6.05 12.15 -6.91
N GLY A 56 -6.57 12.10 -8.13
CA GLY A 56 -7.83 11.43 -8.46
C GLY A 56 -7.67 9.97 -8.90
N TYR A 57 -6.45 9.45 -8.98
CA TYR A 57 -6.19 8.12 -9.54
C TYR A 57 -6.91 7.01 -8.77
N GLU A 58 -6.97 7.14 -7.45
CA GLU A 58 -7.55 6.15 -6.55
C GLU A 58 -9.08 6.17 -6.52
N TYR A 59 -9.72 7.17 -7.14
CA TYR A 59 -11.17 7.33 -7.10
C TYR A 59 -11.90 6.12 -7.72
N ASN A 60 -12.92 5.61 -7.02
CA ASN A 60 -13.68 4.42 -7.41
C ASN A 60 -12.82 3.17 -7.67
N SER A 61 -11.71 3.02 -6.93
CA SER A 61 -10.85 1.84 -6.99
C SER A 61 -10.78 1.11 -5.64
N GLY A 62 -10.02 0.02 -5.59
CA GLY A 62 -9.73 -0.75 -4.38
C GLY A 62 -8.66 -0.14 -3.47
N TRP A 63 -8.00 0.96 -3.85
CA TRP A 63 -7.03 1.64 -3.00
C TRP A 63 -7.66 2.11 -1.69
N GLY A 64 -6.93 1.98 -0.58
CA GLY A 64 -7.42 2.36 0.74
C GLY A 64 -8.34 1.34 1.42
N LYS A 65 -8.87 0.36 0.68
CA LYS A 65 -9.82 -0.65 1.18
C LYS A 65 -9.33 -2.07 0.97
N GLU A 66 -8.91 -2.36 -0.26
CA GLU A 66 -8.44 -3.66 -0.70
C GLU A 66 -6.94 -3.70 -0.93
N VAL A 67 -6.39 -2.62 -1.48
CA VAL A 67 -4.99 -2.45 -1.89
C VAL A 67 -4.34 -1.33 -1.09
N GLY A 68 -3.05 -1.48 -0.78
CA GLY A 68 -2.27 -0.48 -0.09
C GLY A 68 -2.60 -0.38 1.41
N TRP A 69 -2.40 0.81 1.95
CA TRP A 69 -2.69 1.14 3.35
C TRP A 69 -4.19 1.26 3.56
N MET A 70 -4.68 0.85 4.72
CA MET A 70 -6.09 0.91 5.08
C MET A 70 -6.48 2.33 5.49
N TYR A 71 -7.29 3.01 4.70
CA TYR A 71 -7.70 4.38 4.99
C TYR A 71 -8.80 4.44 6.06
N GLY A 72 -8.94 5.61 6.67
CA GLY A 72 -10.04 5.91 7.59
C GLY A 72 -9.71 5.68 9.07
N SER A 73 -8.46 5.40 9.43
CA SER A 73 -8.00 5.39 10.81
C SER A 73 -6.70 6.17 10.98
N ALA A 74 -6.57 6.87 12.11
CA ALA A 74 -5.31 7.49 12.53
C ALA A 74 -4.24 6.45 12.95
N THR A 75 -4.61 5.17 13.02
CA THR A 75 -3.74 4.00 13.24
C THR A 75 -3.82 3.04 12.05
N GLU A 76 -3.86 3.59 10.85
CA GLU A 76 -3.90 2.85 9.59
C GLU A 76 -2.77 1.83 9.46
N ASP A 77 -1.60 2.11 10.03
CA ASP A 77 -0.44 1.23 10.10
C ASP A 77 -0.74 -0.08 10.85
N VAL A 78 -1.33 0.02 12.05
CA VAL A 78 -1.75 -1.12 12.86
C VAL A 78 -2.83 -1.92 12.14
N SER A 79 -3.87 -1.24 11.64
CA SER A 79 -4.98 -1.88 10.93
C SER A 79 -4.53 -2.60 9.66
N THR A 80 -3.61 -2.00 8.91
CA THR A 80 -3.01 -2.60 7.71
C THR A 80 -2.18 -3.83 8.08
N GLY A 81 -1.35 -3.74 9.12
CA GLY A 81 -0.57 -4.87 9.63
C GLY A 81 -1.44 -6.05 10.05
N LEU A 82 -2.49 -5.80 10.83
CA LEU A 82 -3.47 -6.81 11.25
C LEU A 82 -4.15 -7.45 10.03
N ARG A 83 -4.54 -6.66 9.03
CA ARG A 83 -5.14 -7.17 7.81
C ARG A 83 -4.18 -8.05 7.01
N ILE A 84 -2.91 -7.67 6.90
CA ILE A 84 -1.87 -8.46 6.23
C ILE A 84 -1.69 -9.81 6.97
N HIS A 85 -1.58 -9.77 8.31
CA HIS A 85 -1.47 -10.98 9.13
C HIS A 85 -2.70 -11.88 9.04
N SER A 86 -3.91 -11.32 8.99
CA SER A 86 -5.15 -12.08 8.82
C SER A 86 -5.20 -12.85 7.49
N LYS A 87 -4.44 -12.43 6.49
CA LYS A 87 -4.27 -13.11 5.20
C LYS A 87 -3.15 -14.17 5.20
N GLY A 88 -2.59 -14.49 6.37
CA GLY A 88 -1.59 -15.54 6.55
C GLY A 88 -0.13 -15.10 6.40
N TRP A 89 0.13 -13.80 6.16
CA TRP A 89 1.49 -13.27 6.16
C TRP A 89 2.06 -13.24 7.58
N LYS A 90 3.37 -13.44 7.70
CA LYS A 90 4.09 -13.44 8.99
C LYS A 90 5.15 -12.35 8.98
N SER A 91 5.19 -11.54 10.03
CA SER A 91 6.26 -10.58 10.27
C SER A 91 7.42 -11.22 11.06
N ILE A 92 8.59 -10.57 11.01
CA ILE A 92 9.77 -10.93 11.80
C ILE A 92 10.27 -9.65 12.49
N TYR A 93 10.61 -9.75 13.76
CA TYR A 93 11.27 -8.69 14.51
C TYR A 93 12.77 -8.99 14.60
N LEU A 94 13.60 -7.99 14.28
CA LEU A 94 15.05 -8.07 14.31
C LEU A 94 15.61 -6.93 15.17
N ASP A 95 16.54 -7.26 16.06
CA ASP A 95 17.22 -6.30 16.95
C ASP A 95 18.75 -6.37 16.72
N PRO A 96 19.27 -5.74 15.65
CA PRO A 96 20.69 -5.76 15.35
C PRO A 96 21.47 -4.81 16.27
N ASN A 97 22.69 -5.19 16.63
CA ASN A 97 23.66 -4.32 17.30
C ASN A 97 24.87 -4.07 16.38
N PRO A 98 25.12 -2.82 15.94
CA PRO A 98 24.38 -1.60 16.26
C PRO A 98 23.01 -1.52 15.56
N ALA A 99 22.14 -0.64 16.07
CA ALA A 99 20.82 -0.41 15.49
C ALA A 99 20.92 0.02 14.01
N ALA A 100 20.15 -0.64 13.14
CA ALA A 100 20.15 -0.36 11.70
C ALA A 100 19.44 0.95 11.32
N PHE A 101 18.53 1.43 12.18
CA PHE A 101 17.78 2.66 12.01
C PHE A 101 17.85 3.48 13.30
N LEU A 102 18.24 4.76 13.18
CA LEU A 102 18.25 5.74 14.27
C LEU A 102 17.27 6.86 13.93
N GLY A 103 16.53 7.33 14.93
CA GLY A 103 15.57 8.44 14.80
C GLY A 103 15.78 9.48 15.88
N CYS A 104 15.10 10.62 15.73
CA CYS A 104 15.07 11.67 16.73
C CYS A 104 13.78 11.55 17.56
N ALA A 105 13.93 11.48 18.89
CA ALA A 105 12.80 11.61 19.80
C ALA A 105 12.52 13.11 20.08
N PRO A 106 11.26 13.50 20.35
CA PRO A 106 10.96 14.85 20.83
C PRO A 106 11.79 15.16 22.08
N SER A 107 12.54 16.26 22.07
CA SER A 107 13.41 16.67 23.17
C SER A 107 12.66 17.40 24.28
N GLU A 108 11.51 18.00 23.96
CA GLU A 108 10.68 18.71 24.93
C GLU A 108 9.55 17.83 25.43
N TRP A 109 9.25 17.97 26.72
CA TRP A 109 8.27 17.15 27.42
C TRP A 109 6.85 17.30 26.86
N VAL A 110 6.49 18.52 26.44
CA VAL A 110 5.16 18.83 25.87
C VAL A 110 4.90 18.04 24.59
N PHE A 111 5.85 18.02 23.65
CA PHE A 111 5.71 17.26 22.41
C PHE A 111 5.70 15.74 22.63
N SER A 112 6.41 15.26 23.64
CA SER A 112 6.38 13.85 24.03
C SER A 112 5.01 13.45 24.58
N ILE A 113 4.42 14.28 25.45
CA ILE A 113 3.09 14.04 26.01
C ILE A 113 2.01 14.10 24.94
N ASP A 114 2.05 15.09 24.05
CA ASP A 114 1.08 15.19 22.95
C ASP A 114 1.12 13.94 22.07
N SER A 115 2.32 13.44 21.75
CA SER A 115 2.51 12.21 20.98
C SER A 115 1.94 10.99 21.70
N ILE A 116 2.18 10.86 23.01
CA ILE A 116 1.68 9.73 23.81
C ILE A 116 0.16 9.79 23.96
N GLN A 117 -0.41 10.97 24.22
CA GLN A 117 -1.85 11.18 24.32
C GLN A 117 -2.53 10.86 22.98
N GLU A 118 -1.96 11.34 21.88
CA GLU A 118 -2.47 11.05 20.55
C GLU A 118 -2.45 9.53 20.29
N MET A 119 -1.34 8.86 20.58
CA MET A 119 -1.24 7.40 20.47
C MET A 119 -2.24 6.67 21.38
N GLY A 120 -2.46 7.14 22.61
CA GLY A 120 -3.45 6.58 23.53
C GLY A 120 -4.88 6.71 22.99
N HIS A 121 -5.26 7.90 22.52
CA HIS A 121 -6.56 8.13 21.88
C HIS A 121 -6.73 7.31 20.60
N ARG A 122 -5.66 7.14 19.85
CA ARG A 122 -5.58 6.34 18.62
C ARG A 122 -5.81 4.85 18.92
N VAL A 123 -5.09 4.26 19.88
CA VAL A 123 -5.24 2.86 20.29
C VAL A 123 -6.62 2.55 20.85
N ASN A 124 -7.19 3.45 21.65
CA ASN A 124 -8.54 3.27 22.20
C ASN A 124 -9.65 3.22 21.12
N ARG A 125 -9.37 3.70 19.90
CA ARG A 125 -10.29 3.64 18.75
C ARG A 125 -10.09 2.40 17.87
N ILE A 126 -9.16 1.51 18.20
CA ILE A 126 -8.90 0.26 17.45
C ILE A 126 -9.89 -0.85 17.86
N ASN A 127 -10.66 -0.68 18.93
CA ASN A 127 -11.68 -1.66 19.32
C ASN A 127 -12.95 -1.52 18.45
N VAL A 128 -13.29 -2.65 17.81
CA VAL A 128 -14.53 -2.98 17.09
C VAL A 128 -15.70 -3.08 18.06
#